data_AF-A0A7K4FW86-F1
#
_entry.id   AF-A0A7K4FW86-F1
#
_cell.length_a   1.000
_cell.length_b   1.000
_cell.length_c   1.000
_cell.angle_alpha   90.00
_cell.angle_beta   90.00
_cell.angle_gamma   90.00
#
_symmetry.space_group_name_H-M   'P 1'
#
loop_
_entity.id
_entity.type
_entity.pdbx_description
1 polymer ?
#
loop_
_entity_poly.entity_id
_entity_poly.type
_entity_poly.pdbx_seq_one_letter_code
_entity_poly.pdbx_strand_id
1 'polypeptide(L)'
;MDLRVELPEDVIIPPLSEFTFVCDKELSNSKCSERFIFRDMDLVSFSYSDVIYNMSLLSIVRSKTFGRKRARWLSYIKKYKISILPEEFSTIIRTNGLVTIYVDGYELDEVNGEAIIKEIKLVNTGRIQENSIEALTSIKPRLIVISNLSNYWTSITAYKVTYIEQKLKGELSSLSSFKRMDCEKIELKQDTRICYTSTKI
;
A
#
# COMPACT_ATOMS: atom_id res chain seq x y z
N MET A 1 -19.38 -7.63 -0.59
CA MET A 1 -18.53 -8.69 0.02
C MET A 1 -17.48 -8.00 0.87
N ASP A 2 -17.05 -8.64 1.94
CA ASP A 2 -16.08 -8.03 2.86
C ASP A 2 -14.69 -8.60 2.58
N LEU A 3 -13.73 -7.73 2.27
CA LEU A 3 -12.33 -8.14 2.33
C LEU A 3 -11.96 -8.21 3.82
N ARG A 4 -11.69 -9.41 4.30
CA ARG A 4 -11.28 -9.66 5.68
C ARG A 4 -9.76 -9.77 5.81
N VAL A 5 -9.27 -9.48 7.01
CA VAL A 5 -7.86 -9.65 7.37
C VAL A 5 -7.57 -11.15 7.49
N GLU A 6 -6.64 -11.66 6.69
CA GLU A 6 -6.15 -13.05 6.79
C GLU A 6 -4.76 -13.09 7.41
N LEU A 7 -3.91 -12.14 7.02
CA LEU A 7 -2.57 -11.94 7.55
C LEU A 7 -2.41 -10.52 8.14
N PRO A 8 -1.46 -10.31 9.06
CA PRO A 8 -1.17 -8.99 9.63
C PRO A 8 -0.95 -7.88 8.60
N GLU A 9 -0.32 -8.22 7.47
CA GLU A 9 -0.08 -7.35 6.33
C GLU A 9 -1.39 -6.76 5.76
N ASP A 10 -2.49 -7.50 5.88
CA ASP A 10 -3.80 -7.12 5.35
C ASP A 10 -4.47 -6.01 6.18
N VAL A 11 -4.06 -5.81 7.42
CA VAL A 11 -4.56 -4.70 8.26
C VAL A 11 -4.11 -3.37 7.67
N ILE A 12 -2.82 -3.28 7.31
CA ILE A 12 -2.17 -2.01 6.95
C ILE A 12 -2.27 -1.68 5.45
N ILE A 13 -2.94 -2.51 4.64
CA ILE A 13 -3.17 -2.25 3.21
C ILE A 13 -4.67 -2.23 2.85
N PRO A 14 -5.16 -1.20 2.13
CA PRO A 14 -4.51 0.07 1.83
C PRO A 14 -3.96 0.78 3.09
N PRO A 15 -3.03 1.74 2.99
CA PRO A 15 -2.54 2.43 4.18
C PRO A 15 -3.70 3.03 5.01
N LEU A 16 -3.66 2.80 6.33
CA LEU A 16 -4.69 3.27 7.27
C LEU A 16 -4.75 4.81 7.33
N SER A 17 -5.85 5.36 7.84
CA SER A 17 -5.87 6.77 8.25
C SER A 17 -4.98 6.99 9.48
N GLU A 18 -4.78 8.25 9.88
CA GLU A 18 -4.02 8.58 11.10
C GLU A 18 -4.60 7.88 12.34
N PHE A 19 -5.93 7.75 12.41
CA PHE A 19 -6.64 7.03 13.46
C PHE A 19 -7.63 6.04 12.86
N THR A 20 -7.37 4.75 13.05
CA THR A 20 -8.31 3.68 12.68
C THR A 20 -8.80 2.96 13.93
N PHE A 21 -10.09 3.00 14.19
CA PHE A 21 -10.72 2.38 15.35
C PHE A 21 -11.02 0.91 15.10
N VAL A 22 -10.82 0.10 16.15
CA VAL A 22 -11.11 -1.32 16.16
C VAL A 22 -12.53 -1.48 16.70
N CYS A 23 -13.50 -1.55 15.79
CA CYS A 23 -14.92 -1.77 16.08
C CYS A 23 -15.24 -3.27 16.00
N ASP A 24 -16.38 -3.71 16.52
CA ASP A 24 -16.87 -5.11 16.52
C ASP A 24 -16.59 -5.88 15.21
N LYS A 25 -15.39 -6.48 15.13
CA LYS A 25 -14.84 -7.17 13.94
C LYS A 25 -14.73 -6.31 12.68
N GLU A 26 -14.56 -4.99 12.78
CA GLU A 26 -14.35 -4.07 11.65
C GLU A 26 -13.32 -3.00 12.00
N LEU A 27 -12.51 -2.61 11.02
CA LEU A 27 -11.61 -1.45 11.13
C LEU A 27 -12.28 -0.23 10.50
N SER A 28 -12.51 0.82 11.29
CA SER A 28 -13.26 2.00 10.88
C SER A 28 -12.47 3.29 11.07
N ASN A 29 -12.70 4.27 10.18
CA ASN A 29 -12.19 5.63 10.37
C ASN A 29 -13.07 6.47 11.31
N SER A 30 -14.24 5.97 11.69
CA SER A 30 -15.16 6.65 12.61
C SER A 30 -14.99 6.12 14.03
N LYS A 31 -14.95 7.01 15.03
CA LYS A 31 -14.82 6.61 16.43
C LYS A 31 -16.00 5.74 16.85
N CYS A 32 -15.70 4.51 17.25
CA CYS A 32 -16.66 3.49 17.70
C CYS A 32 -16.21 2.81 19.01
N SER A 33 -14.93 2.89 19.34
CA SER A 33 -14.30 2.28 20.52
C SER A 33 -13.12 3.14 20.97
N GLU A 34 -12.60 2.88 22.16
CA GLU A 34 -11.36 3.50 22.65
C GLU A 34 -10.10 2.75 22.16
N ARG A 35 -10.26 1.59 21.51
CA ARG A 35 -9.15 0.84 20.91
C ARG A 35 -8.94 1.32 19.47
N PHE A 36 -7.77 1.87 19.19
CA PHE A 36 -7.43 2.37 17.86
C PHE A 36 -6.00 2.03 17.48
N ILE A 37 -5.75 2.05 16.18
CA ILE A 37 -4.44 2.01 15.56
C ILE A 37 -4.11 3.45 15.19
N PHE A 38 -3.01 3.97 15.74
CA PHE A 38 -2.43 5.24 15.30
C PHE A 38 -1.40 4.99 14.20
N ARG A 39 -1.37 5.87 13.20
CA ARG A 39 -0.42 5.82 12.08
C ARG A 39 0.34 7.14 11.97
N ASP A 40 1.64 7.11 12.21
CA ASP A 40 2.58 8.18 11.87
C ASP A 40 3.17 7.93 10.48
N MET A 41 2.75 8.74 9.50
CA MET A 41 3.05 8.52 8.09
C MET A 41 4.31 9.29 7.64
N ASP A 42 5.24 8.58 7.00
CA ASP A 42 6.26 9.19 6.14
C ASP A 42 6.28 8.52 4.78
N LEU A 43 6.32 9.32 3.70
CA LEU A 43 6.26 8.81 2.34
C LEU A 43 7.15 9.56 1.37
N VAL A 44 7.52 8.88 0.29
CA VAL A 44 8.06 9.47 -0.93
C VAL A 44 7.31 8.91 -2.13
N SER A 45 6.86 9.80 -3.01
CA SER A 45 6.22 9.45 -4.26
C SER A 45 7.06 9.88 -5.46
N PHE A 46 7.02 9.09 -6.53
CA PHE A 46 7.77 9.32 -7.76
C PHE A 46 7.10 8.63 -8.95
N SER A 47 7.26 9.20 -10.14
CA SER A 47 6.71 8.66 -11.38
C SER A 47 7.70 7.76 -12.10
N TYR A 48 7.24 7.08 -13.15
CA TYR A 48 8.10 6.32 -14.06
C TYR A 48 9.26 7.15 -14.64
N SER A 49 9.04 8.44 -14.93
CA SER A 49 10.09 9.34 -15.43
C SER A 49 11.22 9.50 -14.40
N ASP A 50 10.88 9.66 -13.11
CA ASP A 50 11.87 9.75 -12.05
C ASP A 50 12.70 8.46 -11.95
N VAL A 51 12.05 7.30 -12.13
CA VAL A 51 12.70 5.99 -12.16
C VAL A 51 13.72 5.90 -13.30
N ILE A 52 13.35 6.35 -14.49
CA ILE A 52 14.26 6.37 -15.66
C ILE A 52 15.42 7.33 -15.45
N TYR A 53 15.18 8.55 -14.95
CA TYR A 53 16.23 9.54 -14.81
C TYR A 53 17.23 9.23 -13.68
N ASN A 54 16.76 8.63 -12.59
CA ASN A 54 17.58 8.45 -11.38
C ASN A 54 18.10 7.00 -11.23
N MET A 55 17.50 6.03 -11.92
CA MET A 55 17.88 4.60 -11.99
C MET A 55 17.93 3.83 -10.64
N SER A 56 17.74 4.50 -9.49
CA SER A 56 17.74 3.88 -8.16
C SER A 56 16.90 4.67 -7.16
N LEU A 57 16.35 3.99 -6.15
CA LEU A 57 15.59 4.64 -5.08
C LEU A 57 16.42 5.67 -4.30
N LEU A 58 17.71 5.39 -4.08
CA LEU A 58 18.62 6.30 -3.38
C LEU A 58 18.74 7.65 -4.12
N SER A 59 18.93 7.61 -5.43
CA SER A 59 19.01 8.80 -6.28
C SER A 59 17.67 9.54 -6.34
N ILE A 60 16.56 8.82 -6.45
CA ILE A 60 15.20 9.40 -6.41
C ILE A 60 14.96 10.14 -5.10
N VAL A 61 15.26 9.52 -3.96
CA VAL A 61 15.11 10.17 -2.65
C VAL A 61 15.99 11.41 -2.56
N ARG A 62 17.24 11.35 -3.04
CA ARG A 62 18.12 12.53 -3.05
C ARG A 62 17.58 13.67 -3.90
N SER A 63 16.96 13.39 -5.04
CA SER A 63 16.40 14.44 -5.91
C SER A 63 15.06 14.98 -5.42
N LYS A 64 14.22 14.15 -4.77
CA LYS A 64 12.86 14.51 -4.36
C LYS A 64 12.73 15.04 -2.94
N THR A 65 13.69 14.77 -2.06
CA THR A 65 13.62 15.17 -0.64
C THR A 65 14.77 16.08 -0.27
N PHE A 66 14.61 16.88 0.79
CA PHE A 66 15.63 17.82 1.27
C PHE A 66 15.72 17.81 2.81
N GLY A 67 16.81 18.37 3.34
CA GLY A 67 17.01 18.58 4.78
C GLY A 67 16.81 17.32 5.63
N ARG A 68 16.08 17.47 6.75
CA ARG A 68 15.82 16.39 7.70
C ARG A 68 15.08 15.20 7.07
N LYS A 69 14.12 15.45 6.17
CA LYS A 69 13.38 14.39 5.47
C LYS A 69 14.33 13.53 4.62
N ARG A 70 15.26 14.15 3.89
CA ARG A 70 16.29 13.41 3.13
C ARG A 70 17.14 12.54 4.04
N ALA A 71 17.66 13.11 5.13
CA ALA A 71 18.50 12.36 6.07
C ALA A 71 17.76 11.14 6.65
N ARG A 72 16.48 11.33 7.04
CA ARG A 72 15.61 10.28 7.55
C ARG A 72 15.38 9.17 6.51
N TRP A 73 15.00 9.53 5.28
CA TRP A 73 14.75 8.57 4.20
C TRP A 73 15.99 7.79 3.78
N LEU A 74 17.16 8.43 3.73
CA LEU A 74 18.41 7.74 3.48
C LEU A 74 18.73 6.73 4.59
N SER A 75 18.38 7.04 5.84
CA SER A 75 18.46 6.10 6.96
C SER A 75 17.50 4.93 6.77
N TYR A 76 16.23 5.16 6.42
CA TYR A 76 15.25 4.10 6.17
C TYR A 76 15.68 3.13 5.07
N ILE A 77 16.16 3.65 3.93
CA ILE A 77 16.70 2.83 2.84
C ILE A 77 17.80 1.91 3.36
N LYS A 78 18.71 2.43 4.19
CA LYS A 78 19.83 1.65 4.74
C LYS A 78 19.39 0.63 5.81
N LYS A 79 18.52 1.04 6.74
CA LYS A 79 18.00 0.25 7.87
C LYS A 79 17.19 -0.94 7.35
N TYR A 80 16.27 -0.68 6.43
CA TYR A 80 15.31 -1.67 5.95
C TYR A 80 15.60 -2.27 4.58
N LYS A 81 16.71 -1.87 3.95
CA LYS A 81 17.11 -2.33 2.61
C LYS A 81 16.03 -2.06 1.55
N ILE A 82 15.35 -0.93 1.67
CA ILE A 82 14.30 -0.52 0.72
C ILE A 82 14.96 -0.30 -0.64
N SER A 83 14.44 -0.97 -1.66
CA SER A 83 14.92 -0.87 -3.04
C SER A 83 13.75 -0.99 -4.02
N ILE A 84 13.97 -0.61 -5.27
CA ILE A 84 13.05 -0.94 -6.37
C ILE A 84 13.63 -2.20 -7.02
N LEU A 85 12.88 -3.30 -6.98
CA LEU A 85 13.32 -4.56 -7.58
C LEU A 85 13.26 -4.48 -9.11
N PRO A 86 14.02 -5.29 -9.86
CA PRO A 86 14.00 -5.26 -11.33
C PRO A 86 12.60 -5.47 -11.94
N GLU A 87 11.80 -6.37 -11.36
CA GLU A 87 10.42 -6.61 -11.78
C GLU A 87 9.53 -5.39 -11.50
N GLU A 88 9.73 -4.74 -10.36
CA GLU A 88 9.02 -3.50 -10.00
C GLU A 88 9.39 -2.38 -10.97
N PHE A 89 10.68 -2.20 -11.26
CA PHE A 89 11.18 -1.22 -12.23
C PHE A 89 10.52 -1.39 -13.60
N SER A 90 10.52 -2.62 -14.14
CA SER A 90 9.91 -2.94 -15.43
C SER A 90 8.40 -2.65 -15.42
N THR A 91 7.70 -3.08 -14.38
CA THR A 91 6.25 -2.84 -14.25
C THR A 91 5.93 -1.35 -14.17
N ILE A 92 6.67 -0.56 -13.39
CA ILE A 92 6.46 0.89 -13.26
C ILE A 92 6.57 1.59 -14.62
N ILE A 93 7.58 1.24 -15.42
CA ILE A 93 7.78 1.83 -16.76
C ILE A 93 6.67 1.39 -17.72
N ARG A 94 6.36 0.09 -17.76
CA ARG A 94 5.35 -0.45 -18.67
C ARG A 94 3.95 0.11 -18.42
N THR A 95 3.62 0.40 -17.16
CA THR A 95 2.28 0.86 -16.78
C THR A 95 2.18 2.37 -16.58
N ASN A 96 3.27 3.12 -16.76
CA ASN A 96 3.36 4.54 -16.40
C ASN A 96 2.92 4.81 -14.95
N GLY A 97 3.23 3.88 -14.04
CA GLY A 97 2.74 3.92 -12.67
C GLY A 97 3.31 5.08 -11.84
N LEU A 98 2.47 5.66 -11.00
CA LEU A 98 2.90 6.47 -9.86
C LEU A 98 3.22 5.53 -8.71
N VAL A 99 4.42 5.65 -8.16
CA VAL A 99 4.86 4.87 -7.02
C VAL A 99 4.83 5.74 -5.78
N THR A 100 4.29 5.21 -4.69
CA THR A 100 4.45 5.78 -3.35
C THR A 100 5.03 4.71 -2.45
N ILE A 101 6.13 5.02 -1.76
CA ILE A 101 6.67 4.18 -0.71
C ILE A 101 6.36 4.85 0.61
N TYR A 102 5.74 4.10 1.52
CA TYR A 102 5.43 4.50 2.88
C TYR A 102 6.41 3.79 3.83
N VAL A 103 6.93 4.54 4.80
CA VAL A 103 7.59 4.02 6.00
C VAL A 103 6.75 4.54 7.16
N ASP A 104 5.75 3.75 7.53
CA ASP A 104 4.74 4.15 8.50
C ASP A 104 5.08 3.59 9.87
N GLY A 105 5.07 4.46 10.89
CA GLY A 105 4.99 4.04 12.28
C GLY A 105 3.55 3.70 12.63
N TYR A 106 3.35 2.55 13.26
CA TYR A 106 2.06 2.14 13.79
C TYR A 106 2.14 1.92 15.29
N GLU A 107 1.09 2.32 15.99
CA GLU A 107 0.87 2.05 17.40
C GLU A 107 -0.50 1.39 17.59
N LEU A 108 -0.52 0.24 18.25
CA LEU A 108 -1.72 -0.47 18.67
C LEU A 108 -1.46 -1.10 20.04
N ASP A 109 -2.34 -0.84 21.02
CA ASP A 109 -2.24 -1.39 22.37
C ASP A 109 -0.84 -1.20 22.99
N GLU A 110 -0.30 0.01 22.88
CA GLU A 110 1.05 0.42 23.33
C GLU A 110 2.23 -0.25 22.59
N VAL A 111 1.95 -1.15 21.64
CA VAL A 111 2.95 -1.75 20.76
C VAL A 111 3.22 -0.83 19.59
N ASN A 112 4.42 -0.26 19.59
CA ASN A 112 4.94 0.56 18.51
C ASN A 112 5.79 -0.27 17.53
N GLY A 113 5.66 -0.01 16.24
CA GLY A 113 6.58 -0.55 15.24
C GLY A 113 6.43 0.07 13.85
N GLU A 114 7.41 -0.17 13.00
CA GLU A 114 7.45 0.37 11.64
C GLU A 114 7.02 -0.68 10.61
N ALA A 115 6.33 -0.24 9.55
CA ALA A 115 6.01 -1.07 8.39
C ALA A 115 6.27 -0.31 7.08
N ILE A 116 6.61 -1.06 6.03
CA ILE A 116 7.00 -0.50 4.74
C ILE A 116 6.06 -1.02 3.66
N ILE A 117 5.30 -0.11 3.09
CA ILE A 117 4.29 -0.39 2.07
C ILE A 117 4.73 0.27 0.78
N LYS A 118 4.73 -0.48 -0.32
CA LYS A 118 4.86 0.05 -1.66
C LYS A 118 3.50 0.06 -2.31
N GLU A 119 3.09 1.22 -2.77
CA GLU A 119 1.90 1.45 -3.57
C GLU A 119 2.31 1.76 -5.00
N ILE A 120 1.69 1.10 -5.97
CA ILE A 120 1.79 1.45 -7.38
C ILE A 120 0.39 1.74 -7.88
N LYS A 121 0.14 3.01 -8.21
CA LYS A 121 -1.14 3.51 -8.69
C LYS A 121 -1.04 3.86 -10.17
N LEU A 122 -2.05 3.45 -10.93
CA LEU A 122 -2.20 3.81 -12.33
C LEU A 122 -3.66 4.09 -12.65
N VAL A 123 -3.87 4.97 -13.62
CA VAL A 123 -5.19 5.40 -14.08
C VAL A 123 -5.33 4.99 -15.54
N ASN A 124 -6.32 4.15 -15.81
CA ASN A 124 -6.54 3.53 -17.11
C ASN A 124 -7.93 3.82 -17.65
N THR A 125 -8.08 3.55 -18.95
CA THR A 125 -9.39 3.37 -19.59
C THR A 125 -9.73 1.89 -19.73
N GLY A 126 -11.02 1.53 -19.82
CA GLY A 126 -11.52 0.16 -19.67
C GLY A 126 -10.85 -0.94 -20.51
N ARG A 127 -10.26 -0.64 -21.68
CA ARG A 127 -9.52 -1.64 -22.50
C ARG A 127 -8.12 -1.99 -21.97
N ILE A 128 -7.52 -1.15 -21.12
CA ILE A 128 -6.12 -1.27 -20.67
C ILE A 128 -6.04 -2.00 -19.31
N GLN A 129 -7.19 -2.32 -18.72
CA GLN A 129 -7.31 -2.86 -17.37
C GLN A 129 -6.64 -4.24 -17.21
N GLU A 130 -6.93 -5.21 -18.08
CA GLU A 130 -6.43 -6.60 -17.93
C GLU A 130 -4.90 -6.67 -18.00
N ASN A 131 -4.29 -6.05 -19.01
CA ASN A 131 -2.83 -5.99 -19.16
C ASN A 131 -2.15 -5.34 -17.94
N SER A 132 -2.79 -4.34 -17.34
CA SER A 132 -2.26 -3.66 -16.18
C SER A 132 -2.40 -4.49 -14.90
N ILE A 133 -3.50 -5.23 -14.75
CA ILE A 133 -3.65 -6.19 -13.66
C ILE A 133 -2.56 -7.25 -13.76
N GLU A 134 -2.32 -7.82 -14.94
CA GLU A 134 -1.26 -8.81 -15.13
C GLU A 134 0.13 -8.27 -14.83
N ALA A 135 0.42 -7.05 -15.30
CA ALA A 135 1.67 -6.37 -15.01
C ALA A 135 1.87 -6.09 -13.52
N LEU A 136 0.78 -5.77 -12.80
CA LEU A 136 0.83 -5.56 -11.36
C LEU A 136 0.87 -6.88 -10.59
N THR A 137 0.22 -7.94 -11.05
CA THR A 137 0.30 -9.26 -10.38
C THR A 137 1.73 -9.81 -10.43
N SER A 138 2.50 -9.53 -11.49
CA SER A 138 3.87 -10.03 -11.62
C SER A 138 4.82 -9.57 -10.51
N ILE A 139 4.55 -8.43 -9.85
CA ILE A 139 5.37 -7.94 -8.73
C ILE A 139 4.92 -8.49 -7.37
N LYS A 140 3.95 -9.42 -7.38
CA LYS A 140 3.35 -10.12 -6.23
C LYS A 140 2.86 -9.17 -5.13
N PRO A 141 1.95 -8.23 -5.44
CA PRO A 141 1.32 -7.41 -4.42
C PRO A 141 0.38 -8.27 -3.58
N ARG A 142 0.15 -7.88 -2.33
CA ARG A 142 -0.78 -8.59 -1.45
C ARG A 142 -2.24 -8.23 -1.78
N LEU A 143 -2.47 -6.99 -2.20
CA LEU A 143 -3.79 -6.47 -2.57
C LEU A 143 -3.68 -5.62 -3.84
N ILE A 144 -4.62 -5.79 -4.77
CA ILE A 144 -4.92 -4.85 -5.84
C ILE A 144 -6.33 -4.32 -5.61
N VAL A 145 -6.49 -3.00 -5.59
CA VAL A 145 -7.79 -2.33 -5.54
C VAL A 145 -8.08 -1.73 -6.90
N ILE A 146 -9.25 -2.06 -7.45
CA ILE A 146 -9.75 -1.53 -8.71
C ILE A 146 -10.94 -0.66 -8.36
N SER A 147 -10.83 0.64 -8.65
CA SER A 147 -11.89 1.61 -8.37
C SER A 147 -12.39 2.21 -9.68
N ASN A 148 -13.68 2.00 -9.97
CA ASN A 148 -14.35 2.67 -11.07
C ASN A 148 -14.65 4.11 -10.64
N LEU A 149 -13.96 5.07 -11.26
CA LEU A 149 -14.12 6.50 -10.98
C LEU A 149 -15.27 7.10 -11.81
N SER A 150 -15.47 6.61 -13.04
CA SER A 150 -16.57 6.97 -13.95
C SER A 150 -16.67 5.88 -15.05
N ASN A 151 -17.67 5.97 -15.94
CA ASN A 151 -17.91 4.97 -17.00
C ASN A 151 -16.69 4.62 -17.88
N TYR A 152 -15.65 5.46 -17.90
CA TYR A 152 -14.46 5.25 -18.74
C TYR A 152 -13.14 5.16 -17.98
N TRP A 153 -13.07 5.63 -16.73
CA TRP A 153 -11.82 5.73 -15.99
C TRP A 153 -11.79 4.79 -14.80
N THR A 154 -10.73 4.00 -14.73
CA THR A 154 -10.49 3.03 -13.66
C THR A 154 -9.15 3.35 -13.01
N SER A 155 -9.16 3.50 -11.69
CA SER A 155 -7.93 3.53 -10.88
C SER A 155 -7.58 2.10 -10.48
N ILE A 156 -6.35 1.68 -10.74
CA ILE A 156 -5.83 0.39 -10.29
C ILE A 156 -4.66 0.68 -9.35
N THR A 157 -4.75 0.18 -8.13
CA THR A 157 -3.75 0.44 -7.09
C THR A 157 -3.28 -0.88 -6.50
N ALA A 158 -2.01 -1.20 -6.67
CA ALA A 158 -1.39 -2.38 -6.08
C ALA A 158 -0.64 -2.01 -4.80
N TYR A 159 -0.84 -2.79 -3.74
CA TYR A 159 -0.18 -2.64 -2.46
C TYR A 159 0.68 -3.86 -2.14
N LYS A 160 1.95 -3.62 -1.85
CA LYS A 160 2.92 -4.64 -1.45
C LYS A 160 3.56 -4.24 -0.14
N VAL A 161 3.34 -5.05 0.89
CA VAL A 161 4.05 -4.91 2.16
C VAL A 161 5.41 -5.58 2.01
N THR A 162 6.48 -4.82 2.27
CA THR A 162 7.86 -5.32 2.15
C THR A 162 8.52 -5.57 3.50
N TYR A 163 7.98 -4.99 4.57
CA TYR A 163 8.49 -5.14 5.91
C TYR A 163 7.40 -4.79 6.94
N ILE A 164 7.36 -5.53 8.05
CA ILE A 164 6.65 -5.19 9.28
C ILE A 164 7.55 -5.63 10.44
N GLU A 165 7.76 -4.78 11.44
CA GLU A 165 8.47 -5.18 12.65
C GLU A 165 7.75 -6.32 13.38
N GLN A 166 8.50 -7.31 13.88
CA GLN A 166 7.93 -8.55 14.41
C GLN A 166 6.95 -8.34 15.58
N LYS A 167 7.21 -7.35 16.43
CA LYS A 167 6.32 -7.02 17.56
C LYS A 167 4.97 -6.50 17.06
N LEU A 168 4.98 -5.52 16.16
CA LEU A 168 3.80 -5.00 15.49
C LEU A 168 3.06 -6.12 14.74
N LYS A 169 3.78 -6.99 14.03
CA LYS A 169 3.18 -8.14 13.33
C LYS A 169 2.43 -9.07 14.28
N GLY A 170 2.98 -9.32 15.48
CA GLY A 170 2.32 -10.08 16.52
C GLY A 170 1.01 -9.43 16.95
N GLU A 171 1.03 -8.13 17.23
CA GLU A 171 -0.16 -7.41 17.70
C GLU A 171 -1.26 -7.32 16.63
N LEU A 172 -0.87 -7.00 15.39
CA LEU A 172 -1.78 -6.99 14.24
C LEU A 172 -2.42 -8.37 13.95
N SER A 173 -1.80 -9.47 14.39
CA SER A 173 -2.38 -10.82 14.24
C SER A 173 -3.66 -10.99 15.06
N SER A 174 -3.85 -10.20 16.13
CA SER A 174 -5.08 -10.21 16.94
C SER A 174 -6.32 -9.75 16.16
N LEU A 175 -6.11 -9.05 15.04
CA LEU A 175 -7.17 -8.50 14.18
C LEU A 175 -7.54 -9.45 13.03
N SER A 176 -7.14 -10.72 13.10
CA SER A 176 -7.56 -11.73 12.11
C SER A 176 -9.09 -11.80 11.98
N SER A 177 -9.56 -11.96 10.75
CA SER A 177 -10.99 -12.00 10.37
C SER A 177 -11.77 -10.69 10.52
N PHE A 178 -11.13 -9.59 10.95
CA PHE A 178 -11.76 -8.27 10.94
C PHE A 178 -12.05 -7.85 9.49
N LYS A 179 -13.18 -7.16 9.29
CA LYS A 179 -13.50 -6.50 8.03
C LYS A 179 -12.52 -5.35 7.81
N ARG A 180 -11.80 -5.39 6.69
CA ARG A 180 -10.83 -4.37 6.28
C ARG A 180 -11.45 -3.36 5.32
N MET A 181 -12.19 -3.82 4.33
CA MET A 181 -12.85 -2.95 3.35
C MET A 181 -14.04 -3.63 2.68
N ASP A 182 -14.95 -2.82 2.17
CA ASP A 182 -16.05 -3.26 1.32
C ASP A 182 -15.58 -3.44 -0.12
N CYS A 183 -15.93 -4.58 -0.71
CA CYS A 183 -15.67 -4.91 -2.12
C CYS A 183 -16.98 -5.33 -2.79
N GLU A 184 -17.21 -4.86 -4.01
CA GLU A 184 -18.31 -5.36 -4.85
C GLU A 184 -18.04 -6.80 -5.28
N LYS A 185 -16.79 -7.08 -5.65
CA LYS A 185 -16.28 -8.38 -6.05
C LYS A 185 -14.88 -8.58 -5.49
N ILE A 186 -14.57 -9.81 -5.10
CA ILE A 186 -13.24 -10.24 -4.69
C ILE A 186 -12.80 -11.37 -5.62
N GLU A 187 -11.61 -11.25 -6.20
CA GLU A 187 -10.96 -12.30 -6.97
C GLU A 187 -9.61 -12.63 -6.35
N LEU A 188 -9.20 -13.89 -6.46
CA LEU A 188 -7.86 -14.33 -6.08
C LEU A 188 -7.12 -14.71 -7.36
N LYS A 189 -5.99 -14.05 -7.61
CA LYS A 189 -5.10 -14.38 -8.73
C LYS A 189 -3.72 -14.67 -8.15
N GLN A 190 -3.31 -15.93 -8.20
CA GLN A 190 -2.12 -16.41 -7.48
C GLN A 190 -2.28 -16.15 -5.97
N ASP A 191 -1.35 -15.43 -5.34
CA ASP A 191 -1.42 -15.02 -3.93
C ASP A 191 -1.91 -13.56 -3.75
N THR A 192 -2.34 -12.92 -4.84
CA THR A 192 -2.83 -11.54 -4.84
C THR A 192 -4.35 -11.51 -4.76
N ARG A 193 -4.87 -10.79 -3.78
CA ARG A 193 -6.31 -10.50 -3.66
C ARG A 193 -6.65 -9.26 -4.49
N ILE A 194 -7.71 -9.33 -5.28
CA ILE A 194 -8.18 -8.22 -6.12
C ILE A 194 -9.56 -7.82 -5.62
N CYS A 195 -9.66 -6.58 -5.12
CA CYS A 195 -10.91 -6.00 -4.64
C CYS A 195 -11.43 -4.98 -5.66
N TYR A 196 -12.64 -5.19 -6.14
CA TYR A 196 -13.34 -4.24 -7.01
C TYR A 196 -14.23 -3.33 -6.15
N THR A 197 -14.14 -2.03 -6.38
CA THR A 197 -14.87 -0.99 -5.64
C THR A 197 -15.53 -0.03 -6.63
N SER A 198 -16.75 0.42 -6.34
CA SER A 198 -17.31 1.59 -7.00
C SER A 198 -17.02 2.82 -6.17
N THR A 199 -16.51 3.87 -6.81
CA THR A 199 -16.55 5.20 -6.20
C THR A 199 -17.91 5.78 -6.58
N LYS A 200 -18.89 5.74 -5.66
CA LYS A 200 -20.10 6.54 -5.83
C LYS A 200 -19.69 8.01 -5.66
N ILE A 201 -19.58 8.72 -6.78
CA ILE A 201 -19.49 10.19 -6.79
C ILE A 201 -20.85 10.74 -6.38
#